data_AF-A0A426YA96-F1
#
_entry.id   AF-A0A426YA96-F1
#
_cell.length_a   1.000
_cell.length_b   1.000
_cell.length_c   1.000
_cell.angle_alpha   90.00
_cell.angle_beta   90.00
_cell.angle_gamma   90.00
#
_symmetry.space_group_name_H-M   'P 1'
#
loop_
_entity.id
_entity.type
_entity.pdbx_description
1 polymer ?
#
loop_
_entity_poly.entity_id
_entity_poly.type
_entity_poly.pdbx_seq_one_letter_code
_entity_poly.pdbx_strand_id
1 'polypeptide(L)'
;MEATAAAEVAAEILEPLELRFSDLLLLSSAAPSHPPPYPAELARLESISAAVMQTLGSSGPGLLAITEVPEAPDLRRLILPFSRKLALLGRKDRARVLKVITISMWLDSSR
;
A
#
# COMPACT_ATOMS: atom_id res chain seq x y z
N MET A 1 -20.99 41.39 19.78
CA MET A 1 -19.74 41.33 19.01
C MET A 1 -18.80 40.43 19.78
N GLU A 2 -18.48 39.25 19.26
CA GLU A 2 -17.11 38.70 19.28
C GLU A 2 -17.14 37.49 18.33
N ALA A 3 -16.15 37.43 17.44
CA ALA A 3 -16.20 36.70 16.19
C ALA A 3 -15.90 35.20 16.34
N THR A 4 -16.50 34.43 15.44
CA THR A 4 -16.23 33.03 15.15
C THR A 4 -14.77 32.81 14.73
N ALA A 5 -13.98 32.14 15.57
CA ALA A 5 -12.72 31.55 15.15
C ALA A 5 -13.00 30.16 14.55
N ALA A 6 -13.36 30.14 13.26
CA ALA A 6 -13.30 28.91 12.48
C ALA A 6 -11.82 28.55 12.33
N ALA A 7 -11.38 27.53 13.08
CA ALA A 7 -10.06 26.96 12.94
C ALA A 7 -9.96 26.33 11.54
N GLU A 8 -9.36 27.05 10.59
CA GLU A 8 -8.83 26.48 9.37
C GLU A 8 -7.75 25.47 9.78
N VAL A 9 -8.11 24.19 9.79
CA VAL A 9 -7.14 23.11 9.88
C VAL A 9 -6.45 23.06 8.52
N ALA A 10 -5.28 23.70 8.41
CA ALA A 10 -4.39 23.48 7.30
C ALA A 10 -4.15 21.97 7.18
N ALA A 11 -4.54 21.37 6.05
CA ALA A 11 -4.29 19.97 5.79
C ALA A 11 -2.78 19.78 5.61
N GLU A 12 -2.10 19.32 6.65
CA GLU A 12 -0.70 18.97 6.61
C GLU A 12 -0.52 17.79 5.64
N ILE A 13 0.28 17.99 4.58
CA ILE A 13 0.52 16.95 3.58
C ILE A 13 1.50 15.95 4.21
N LEU A 14 0.98 14.81 4.66
CA LEU A 14 1.80 13.74 5.21
C LEU A 14 2.48 12.96 4.08
N GLU A 15 3.81 12.91 4.10
CA GLU A 15 4.59 12.05 3.22
C GLU A 15 4.60 10.62 3.80
N PRO A 16 3.97 9.63 3.12
CA PRO A 16 3.96 8.27 3.61
C PRO A 16 5.34 7.62 3.46
N LEU A 17 5.72 6.78 4.44
CA LEU A 17 6.93 5.97 4.34
C LEU A 17 6.81 5.04 3.12
N GLU A 18 7.78 5.11 2.22
CA GLU A 18 7.89 4.22 1.08
C GLU A 18 8.49 2.87 1.51
N LEU A 19 7.82 1.78 1.16
CA LEU A 19 8.23 0.41 1.44
C LEU A 19 8.16 -0.42 0.17
N ARG A 20 9.27 -1.07 -0.20
CA ARG A 20 9.28 -1.96 -1.37
C ARG A 20 8.42 -3.19 -1.13
N PHE A 21 7.71 -3.63 -2.16
CA PHE A 21 6.89 -4.83 -2.11
C PHE A 21 7.67 -6.09 -1.68
N SER A 22 8.92 -6.24 -2.13
CA SER A 22 9.79 -7.36 -1.74
C SER A 22 10.07 -7.37 -0.24
N ASP A 23 10.33 -6.20 0.34
CA ASP A 23 10.62 -6.06 1.78
C ASP A 23 9.36 -6.34 2.61
N LEU A 24 8.19 -5.89 2.15
CA LEU A 24 6.90 -6.22 2.77
C LEU A 24 6.65 -7.73 2.79
N LEU A 25 6.91 -8.43 1.68
CA LEU A 25 6.76 -9.89 1.62
C LEU A 25 7.69 -10.59 2.62
N LEU A 26 8.95 -10.17 2.68
CA LEU A 26 9.93 -10.71 3.64
C LEU A 26 9.48 -10.52 5.09
N LEU A 27 8.98 -9.33 5.44
CA LEU A 27 8.45 -9.03 6.79
C LEU A 27 7.16 -9.79 7.11
N SER A 28 6.36 -10.15 6.10
CA SER A 28 5.11 -10.91 6.29
C SER A 28 5.31 -12.42 6.44
N SER A 29 6.49 -12.94 6.10
CA SER A 29 6.77 -14.37 6.18
C SER A 29 6.82 -14.84 7.63
N ALA A 30 5.92 -15.74 8.01
CA ALA A 30 5.79 -16.27 9.38
C ALA A 30 7.03 -17.03 9.90
N ALA A 31 7.99 -17.32 9.02
CA ALA A 31 9.33 -17.77 9.37
C ALA A 31 10.30 -17.35 8.26
N PRO A 32 11.52 -16.90 8.59
CA PRO A 32 12.61 -16.90 7.62
C PRO A 32 12.94 -18.37 7.34
N SER A 33 12.42 -18.92 6.24
CA SER A 33 12.78 -20.27 5.77
C SER A 33 14.28 -20.39 5.47
N HIS A 34 14.96 -19.26 5.32
CA HIS A 34 16.40 -19.11 5.33
C HIS A 34 16.80 -17.90 6.19
N PRO A 35 17.80 -18.01 7.08
CA PRO A 35 18.43 -16.81 7.61
C PRO A 35 18.96 -16.00 6.42
N PRO A 36 18.78 -14.67 6.40
CA PRO A 36 19.29 -13.89 5.29
C PRO A 36 20.81 -14.08 5.20
N PRO A 37 21.37 -14.08 3.98
CA PRO A 37 22.71 -14.59 3.73
C PRO A 37 23.84 -13.76 4.38
N TYR A 38 23.53 -12.61 4.97
CA TYR A 38 24.50 -11.69 5.55
C TYR A 38 23.92 -10.88 6.74
N PRO A 39 24.72 -10.62 7.79
CA PRO A 39 24.29 -9.87 8.98
C PRO A 39 23.83 -8.43 8.68
N ALA A 40 24.33 -7.81 7.59
CA ALA A 40 23.87 -6.48 7.19
C ALA A 40 22.41 -6.48 6.67
N GLU A 41 21.90 -7.60 6.13
CA GLU A 41 20.51 -7.69 5.69
C GLU A 41 19.55 -7.75 6.86
N LEU A 42 19.93 -8.46 7.92
CA LEU A 42 19.15 -8.51 9.16
C LEU A 42 19.02 -7.11 9.73
N ALA A 43 20.13 -6.40 9.88
CA ALA A 43 20.11 -5.03 10.38
C ALA A 43 19.24 -4.11 9.51
N ARG A 44 19.30 -4.26 8.18
CA ARG A 44 18.43 -3.52 7.26
C ARG A 44 16.96 -3.85 7.48
N LEU A 45 16.58 -5.12 7.54
CA LEU A 45 15.19 -5.56 7.74
C LEU A 45 14.65 -5.18 9.12
N GLU A 46 15.47 -5.26 10.17
CA GLU A 46 15.14 -4.78 11.52
C GLU A 46 14.88 -3.27 11.52
N SER A 47 15.73 -2.48 10.85
CA SER A 47 15.55 -1.05 10.71
C SER A 47 14.26 -0.71 9.96
N ILE A 48 13.94 -1.45 8.89
CA ILE A 48 12.69 -1.26 8.13
C ILE A 48 11.49 -1.64 8.98
N SER A 49 11.55 -2.77 9.70
CA SER A 49 10.50 -3.19 10.62
C SER A 49 10.22 -2.13 11.68
N ALA A 50 11.27 -1.56 12.29
CA ALA A 50 11.14 -0.47 13.25
C ALA A 50 10.45 0.76 12.63
N ALA A 51 10.86 1.18 11.42
CA ALA A 51 10.26 2.31 10.72
C ALA A 51 8.79 2.06 10.37
N VAL A 52 8.45 0.84 9.93
CA VAL A 52 7.07 0.41 9.65
C VAL A 52 6.22 0.46 10.91
N MET A 53 6.71 -0.09 12.02
CA MET A 53 6.02 -0.08 13.31
C MET A 53 5.82 1.34 13.86
N GLN A 54 6.81 2.23 13.68
CA GLN A 54 6.70 3.63 14.06
C GLN A 54 5.65 4.36 13.21
N THR A 55 5.64 4.12 11.90
CA THR A 55 4.73 4.79 10.95
C THR A 55 3.29 4.32 11.10
N LEU A 56 3.09 3.03 11.38
CA LEU A 56 1.76 2.43 11.62
C LEU A 56 1.32 2.53 13.09
N GLY A 57 2.20 2.95 13.99
CA GLY A 57 1.91 3.10 15.41
C GLY A 57 1.01 4.30 15.72
N SER A 58 0.57 4.42 16.98
CA SER A 58 -0.35 5.49 17.43
C SER A 58 0.19 6.92 17.26
N SER A 59 1.50 7.07 17.14
CA SER A 59 2.19 8.35 16.91
C SER A 59 2.50 8.60 15.43
N GLY A 60 2.31 7.61 14.55
CA GLY A 60 2.64 7.70 13.14
C GLY A 60 1.43 8.11 12.28
N PRO A 61 1.66 8.45 11.01
CA PRO A 61 0.59 8.85 10.09
C PRO A 61 -0.39 7.71 9.75
N GLY A 62 -0.09 6.46 10.14
CA GLY A 62 -0.96 5.31 9.93
C GLY A 62 -1.05 4.86 8.46
N LEU A 63 -0.14 5.32 7.61
CA LEU A 63 -0.15 5.11 6.16
C LEU A 63 1.24 4.72 5.66
N LEU A 64 1.29 3.80 4.70
CA LEU A 64 2.50 3.38 3.99
C LEU A 64 2.26 3.47 2.48
N ALA A 65 3.30 3.82 1.73
CA ALA A 65 3.31 3.75 0.29
C ALA A 65 4.10 2.52 -0.15
N ILE A 66 3.41 1.52 -0.72
CA ILE A 66 4.10 0.34 -1.23
C ILE A 66 4.60 0.60 -2.65
N THR A 67 5.90 0.48 -2.86
CA THR A 67 6.58 0.67 -4.15
C THR A 67 6.92 -0.67 -4.80
N GLU A 68 7.20 -0.64 -6.11
CA GLU A 68 7.63 -1.83 -6.88
C GLU A 68 6.63 -3.00 -6.84
N VAL A 69 5.34 -2.72 -6.69
CA VAL A 69 4.29 -3.74 -6.75
C VAL A 69 4.17 -4.26 -8.20
N PRO A 70 4.36 -5.56 -8.44
CA PRO A 70 4.21 -6.14 -9.77
C PRO A 70 2.84 -5.85 -10.36
N GLU A 71 2.78 -5.55 -11.66
CA GLU A 71 1.55 -5.31 -12.44
C GLU A 71 0.68 -4.12 -11.97
N ALA A 72 1.01 -3.44 -10.87
CA ALA A 72 0.24 -2.32 -10.34
C ALA A 72 0.10 -1.14 -11.32
N PRO A 73 1.14 -0.74 -12.08
CA PRO A 73 1.00 0.31 -13.10
C PRO A 73 -0.02 -0.04 -14.19
N ASP A 74 -0.02 -1.29 -14.64
CA ASP A 74 -0.92 -1.76 -15.70
C ASP A 74 -2.35 -1.91 -15.17
N LEU A 75 -2.50 -2.43 -13.95
CA LEU A 75 -3.78 -2.50 -13.26
C LEU A 75 -4.38 -1.10 -13.08
N ARG A 76 -3.55 -0.11 -12.70
CA ARG A 76 -3.95 1.29 -12.60
C ARG A 76 -4.43 1.82 -13.95
N ARG A 77 -3.67 1.59 -15.03
CA ARG A 77 -4.06 2.01 -16.39
C ARG A 77 -5.38 1.39 -16.83
N LEU A 78 -5.62 0.13 -16.47
CA LEU A 78 -6.85 -0.60 -16.81
C LEU A 78 -8.05 -0.14 -15.99
N ILE A 79 -7.89 0.10 -14.68
CA ILE A 79 -8.99 0.44 -13.76
C ILE A 79 -9.36 1.92 -13.82
N LEU A 80 -8.39 2.83 -13.95
CA LEU A 80 -8.64 4.28 -13.84
C LEU A 80 -9.78 4.78 -14.74
N PRO A 81 -9.90 4.36 -16.02
CA PRO A 81 -11.02 4.75 -16.87
C PRO A 81 -12.40 4.36 -16.32
N PHE A 82 -12.48 3.31 -15.52
CA PHE A 82 -13.72 2.80 -14.92
C PHE A 82 -13.95 3.24 -13.48
N SER A 83 -13.02 4.00 -12.89
CA SER A 83 -13.06 4.43 -11.47
C SER A 83 -14.42 5.02 -11.05
N ARG A 84 -15.00 5.92 -11.87
CA ARG A 84 -16.31 6.52 -11.62
C ARG A 84 -17.44 5.48 -11.58
N LYS A 85 -17.43 4.53 -12.51
CA LYS A 85 -18.44 3.45 -12.56
C LYS A 85 -18.29 2.50 -11.38
N LEU A 86 -17.05 2.16 -11.01
CA LEU A 86 -16.75 1.30 -9.86
C LEU A 86 -17.14 1.94 -8.52
N ALA A 87 -17.04 3.28 -8.42
CA ALA A 87 -17.46 4.03 -7.24
C ALA A 87 -18.97 3.95 -6.98
N LEU A 88 -19.78 3.84 -8.04
CA LEU A 88 -21.24 3.70 -7.95
C LEU A 88 -21.68 2.28 -7.55
N LEU A 89 -20.81 1.28 -7.69
CA LEU A 89 -21.12 -0.09 -7.32
C LEU A 89 -21.08 -0.29 -5.81
N GLY A 90 -21.95 -1.19 -5.31
CA GLY A 90 -21.86 -1.70 -3.96
C GLY A 90 -20.54 -2.45 -3.72
N ARG A 91 -20.15 -2.58 -2.44
CA ARG A 91 -18.87 -3.22 -2.05
C ARG A 91 -18.68 -4.61 -2.68
N LYS A 92 -19.73 -5.44 -2.69
CA LYS A 92 -19.69 -6.81 -3.23
C LYS A 92 -19.50 -6.83 -4.75
N ASP A 93 -20.23 -5.98 -5.47
CA ASP A 93 -20.16 -5.92 -6.93
C ASP A 93 -18.83 -5.34 -7.39
N ARG A 94 -18.35 -4.28 -6.74
CA ARG A 94 -17.01 -3.74 -6.98
C ARG A 94 -15.93 -4.80 -6.76
N ALA A 95 -15.99 -5.57 -5.67
CA ALA A 95 -15.04 -6.65 -5.41
C ALA A 95 -15.07 -7.74 -6.49
N ARG A 96 -16.26 -8.09 -6.99
CA ARG A 96 -16.41 -9.07 -8.08
C ARG A 96 -15.79 -8.57 -9.39
N VAL A 97 -16.07 -7.32 -9.77
CA VAL A 97 -15.49 -6.73 -10.99
C VAL A 97 -13.97 -6.64 -10.89
N LEU A 98 -13.44 -6.15 -9.78
CA LEU A 98 -12.00 -6.09 -9.55
C LEU A 98 -11.35 -7.47 -9.63
N LYS A 99 -11.98 -8.49 -9.03
CA LYS A 99 -11.47 -9.88 -9.11
C LYS A 99 -11.40 -10.39 -10.55
N VAL A 100 -12.43 -10.14 -11.36
CA VAL A 100 -12.43 -10.54 -12.78
C VAL A 100 -11.30 -9.83 -13.54
N ILE A 101 -11.14 -8.52 -13.34
CA ILE A 101 -10.07 -7.73 -13.96
C ILE A 101 -8.69 -8.29 -13.59
N THR A 102 -8.46 -8.58 -12.31
CA THR A 102 -7.17 -9.15 -11.85
C THR A 102 -6.91 -10.53 -12.45
N ILE A 103 -7.92 -11.42 -12.52
CA ILE A 103 -7.76 -12.74 -13.13
C ILE A 103 -7.43 -12.62 -14.62
N SER A 104 -8.09 -11.70 -15.34
CA SER A 104 -7.82 -11.46 -16.75
C SER A 104 -6.38 -10.98 -16.99
N MET A 105 -5.86 -10.07 -16.16
CA MET A 105 -4.47 -9.62 -16.26
C MET A 105 -3.48 -10.77 -16.03
N TRP A 106 -3.73 -11.60 -15.01
CA TRP A 106 -2.84 -12.72 -14.70
C TRP A 106 -2.78 -13.78 -15.83
N LEU A 107 -3.91 -14.02 -16.51
CA LEU A 107 -3.96 -14.89 -17.68
C LEU A 107 -3.20 -14.33 -18.89
N ASP A 108 -3.14 -13.00 -19.02
CA ASP A 108 -2.43 -12.32 -20.11
C ASP A 108 -0.92 -12.30 -19.87
N SER A 109 -0.49 -12.07 -18.63
CA SER A 109 0.93 -12.16 -18.21
C SER A 109 1.54 -13.57 -18.31
N SER A 110 0.71 -14.62 -18.43
CA SER A 110 1.15 -16.02 -18.47
C SER A 110 1.29 -16.60 -19.88
N ARG A 111 1.09 -15.79 -20.93
CA ARG A 111 1.24 -16.16 -22.35
C ARG A 111 2.50 -15.57 -22.95
#